data_AF-R7PYT9-F1
#
_entry.id   AF-R7PYT9-F1
#
_cell.length_a   1.000
_cell.length_b   1.000
_cell.length_c   1.000
_cell.angle_alpha   90.00
_cell.angle_beta   90.00
_cell.angle_gamma   90.00
#
_symmetry.space_group_name_H-M   'P 1'
#
loop_
_entity.id
_entity.type
_entity.pdbx_description
1 polymer ?
#
loop_
_entity_poly.entity_id
_entity_poly.type
_entity_poly.pdbx_seq_one_letter_code
_entity_poly.pdbx_strand_id
1 'polypeptide(L)'
;MHVHIATVGYQPEPVKKAFNAIPGIDKVYLLCGEKFHEKGEELVSFFENGMAKAELVLINGFNFNEIIQNIYRIYHMNKGRKTEFSINITGGTNLMAAAACSSAFFIGAKIYYVNWDDNKSLSEQLVEIPTPHTPNLDSLKPFTKDVLKFIYEEDCNGSIITNSTISNHFGRVKQNISYHVKRLKDEGLITAERGVIEDGKVLNNLVSLNLTDQGRLIASWLNYD
;
A
#
# COMPACT_ATOMS: atom_id res chain seq x y z
N MET A 1 -10.48 -0.88 -13.54
CA MET A 1 -9.41 -1.47 -14.36
C MET A 1 -8.21 -1.65 -13.47
N HIS A 2 -7.66 -2.84 -13.38
CA HIS A 2 -6.49 -3.14 -12.58
C HIS A 2 -5.29 -3.36 -13.52
N VAL A 3 -4.29 -2.50 -13.40
CA VAL A 3 -3.01 -2.63 -14.10
C VAL A 3 -1.98 -3.20 -13.14
N HIS A 4 -1.46 -4.38 -13.49
CA HIS A 4 -0.39 -5.02 -12.76
C HIS A 4 0.95 -4.80 -13.47
N ILE A 5 1.98 -4.44 -12.73
CA ILE A 5 3.35 -4.33 -13.22
C ILE A 5 4.18 -5.39 -12.50
N ALA A 6 4.97 -6.18 -13.22
CA ALA A 6 5.84 -7.16 -12.60
C ALA A 6 7.28 -6.99 -13.09
N THR A 7 8.23 -6.96 -12.15
CA THR A 7 9.65 -7.04 -12.46
C THR A 7 10.00 -8.50 -12.76
N VAL A 8 10.68 -8.74 -13.87
CA VAL A 8 11.00 -10.09 -14.37
C VAL A 8 12.49 -10.36 -14.28
N GLY A 9 12.83 -11.50 -13.69
CA GLY A 9 14.20 -11.99 -13.54
C GLY A 9 14.37 -13.39 -14.11
N TYR A 10 15.26 -14.16 -13.50
CA TYR A 10 15.57 -15.52 -13.95
C TYR A 10 14.42 -16.52 -13.74
N GLN A 11 13.70 -16.40 -12.62
CA GLN A 11 12.60 -17.30 -12.27
C GLN A 11 11.24 -16.64 -12.59
N PRO A 12 10.45 -17.16 -13.53
CA PRO A 12 9.13 -16.64 -13.85
C PRO A 12 8.03 -17.08 -12.86
N GLU A 13 8.23 -18.17 -12.11
CA GLU A 13 7.23 -18.77 -11.21
C GLU A 13 6.65 -17.79 -10.18
N PRO A 14 7.43 -16.93 -9.50
CA PRO A 14 6.88 -15.98 -8.55
C PRO A 14 5.91 -14.97 -9.20
N VAL A 15 6.15 -14.60 -10.46
CA VAL A 15 5.27 -13.69 -11.20
C VAL A 15 3.95 -14.39 -11.53
N LYS A 16 4.00 -15.65 -11.98
CA LYS A 16 2.81 -16.47 -12.25
C LYS A 16 1.97 -16.69 -10.99
N LYS A 17 2.63 -16.99 -9.86
CA LYS A 17 1.98 -17.19 -8.56
C LYS A 17 1.22 -15.94 -8.11
N ALA A 18 1.86 -14.76 -8.17
CA ALA A 18 1.21 -13.52 -7.80
C ALA A 18 -0.02 -13.22 -8.65
N PHE A 19 0.05 -13.45 -9.97
CA PHE A 19 -1.10 -13.26 -10.86
C PHE A 19 -2.33 -14.06 -10.43
N ASN A 20 -2.12 -15.33 -10.08
CA ASN A 20 -3.21 -16.21 -9.65
C ASN A 20 -3.79 -15.82 -8.27
N ALA A 21 -3.05 -15.08 -7.45
CA ALA A 21 -3.49 -14.63 -6.13
C ALA A 21 -4.11 -13.23 -6.12
N ILE A 22 -3.70 -12.36 -7.04
CA ILE A 22 -4.17 -10.97 -7.10
C ILE A 22 -5.47 -10.93 -7.93
N PRO A 23 -6.62 -10.55 -7.34
CA PRO A 23 -7.88 -10.56 -8.06
C PRO A 23 -7.98 -9.44 -9.09
N GLY A 24 -8.64 -9.76 -10.21
CA GLY A 24 -9.18 -8.76 -11.15
C GLY A 24 -8.14 -8.04 -12.00
N ILE A 25 -6.98 -8.63 -12.25
CA ILE A 25 -5.95 -8.05 -13.15
C ILE A 25 -6.49 -8.02 -14.59
N ASP A 26 -6.61 -6.81 -15.16
CA ASP A 26 -7.07 -6.61 -16.54
C ASP A 26 -5.91 -6.50 -17.53
N LYS A 27 -4.79 -5.91 -17.10
CA LYS A 27 -3.61 -5.65 -17.93
C LYS A 27 -2.33 -5.82 -17.13
N VAL A 28 -1.32 -6.41 -17.78
CA VAL A 28 -0.02 -6.73 -17.19
C VAL A 28 1.09 -6.09 -18.00
N TYR A 29 2.05 -5.44 -17.31
CA TYR A 29 3.30 -5.00 -17.91
C TYR A 29 4.46 -5.73 -17.26
N LEU A 30 5.30 -6.36 -18.08
CA LEU A 30 6.45 -7.13 -17.65
C LEU A 30 7.73 -6.33 -17.89
N LEU A 31 8.29 -5.75 -16.83
CA LEU A 31 9.57 -5.05 -16.89
C LEU A 31 10.69 -6.10 -16.84
N CYS A 32 11.30 -6.38 -17.98
CA CYS A 32 12.21 -7.51 -18.16
C CYS A 32 13.59 -7.03 -18.62
N GLY A 33 14.65 -7.53 -17.96
CA GLY A 33 16.00 -7.34 -18.46
C GLY A 33 16.18 -8.04 -19.81
N GLU A 34 16.91 -7.45 -20.76
CA GLU A 34 17.13 -8.04 -22.10
C GLU A 34 17.61 -9.52 -22.04
N LYS A 35 18.49 -9.84 -21.09
CA LYS A 35 19.00 -11.21 -20.87
C LYS A 35 17.93 -12.24 -20.48
N PHE A 36 16.73 -11.81 -20.12
CA PHE A 36 15.61 -12.65 -19.70
C PHE A 36 14.42 -12.55 -20.67
N HIS A 37 14.63 -12.03 -21.88
CA HIS A 37 13.57 -11.84 -22.88
C HIS A 37 12.73 -13.11 -23.09
N GLU A 38 13.34 -14.28 -23.29
CA GLU A 38 12.61 -15.54 -23.45
C GLU A 38 11.66 -15.85 -22.27
N LYS A 39 12.07 -15.53 -21.04
CA LYS A 39 11.23 -15.67 -19.84
C LYS A 39 10.12 -14.63 -19.78
N GLY A 40 10.38 -13.43 -20.30
CA GLY A 40 9.37 -12.41 -20.53
C GLY A 40 8.28 -12.87 -21.49
N GLU A 41 8.64 -13.43 -22.64
CA GLU A 41 7.70 -13.96 -23.64
C GLU A 41 6.89 -15.17 -23.11
N GLU A 42 7.55 -16.04 -22.34
CA GLU A 42 6.90 -17.14 -21.63
C GLU A 42 5.79 -16.62 -20.71
N LEU A 43 6.07 -15.53 -19.98
CA LEU A 43 5.11 -14.88 -19.10
C LEU A 43 3.98 -14.20 -19.90
N VAL A 44 4.27 -13.47 -20.98
CA VAL A 44 3.24 -12.87 -21.86
C VAL A 44 2.23 -13.94 -22.28
N SER A 45 2.73 -15.07 -22.81
CA SER A 45 1.90 -16.20 -23.24
C SER A 45 1.03 -16.74 -22.09
N PHE A 46 1.59 -16.86 -20.89
CA PHE A 46 0.86 -17.29 -19.70
C PHE A 46 -0.29 -16.34 -19.33
N PHE A 47 -0.06 -15.04 -19.33
CA PHE A 47 -1.07 -14.03 -18.97
C PHE A 47 -2.19 -13.93 -20.00
N GLU A 48 -1.86 -13.97 -21.29
CA GLU A 48 -2.84 -13.91 -22.37
C GLU A 48 -3.76 -15.14 -22.35
N ASN A 49 -3.21 -16.33 -22.07
CA ASN A 49 -4.01 -17.53 -21.82
C ASN A 49 -4.93 -17.39 -20.60
N GLY A 50 -4.54 -16.59 -19.61
CA GLY A 50 -5.35 -16.21 -18.44
C GLY A 50 -6.33 -15.06 -18.71
N MET A 51 -6.53 -14.64 -19.97
CA MET A 51 -7.40 -13.53 -20.40
C MET A 51 -6.94 -12.13 -19.96
N ALA A 52 -5.73 -11.97 -19.43
CA ALA A 52 -5.14 -10.66 -19.14
C ALA A 52 -4.29 -10.19 -20.31
N LYS A 53 -4.44 -8.94 -20.76
CA LYS A 53 -3.56 -8.38 -21.79
C LYS A 53 -2.17 -8.19 -21.22
N ALA A 54 -1.13 -8.71 -21.86
CA ALA A 54 0.24 -8.59 -21.39
C ALA A 54 1.12 -7.83 -22.39
N GLU A 55 1.98 -6.95 -21.87
CA GLU A 55 2.99 -6.25 -22.66
C GLU A 55 4.37 -6.46 -22.04
N LEU A 56 5.32 -6.93 -22.84
CA LEU A 56 6.72 -7.03 -22.45
C LEU A 56 7.42 -5.70 -22.68
N VAL A 57 8.10 -5.19 -21.66
CA VAL A 57 8.89 -3.97 -21.71
C VAL A 57 10.33 -4.32 -21.37
N LEU A 58 11.17 -4.37 -22.41
CA LEU A 58 12.61 -4.58 -22.25
C LEU A 58 13.25 -3.34 -21.64
N ILE A 59 14.08 -3.57 -20.62
CA ILE A 59 14.78 -2.53 -19.86
C ILE A 59 16.20 -2.96 -19.49
N ASN A 60 17.06 -2.00 -19.18
CA ASN A 60 18.27 -2.27 -18.43
C ASN A 60 17.97 -2.40 -16.91
N GLY A 61 18.00 -3.63 -16.39
CA GLY A 61 17.77 -3.92 -14.96
C GLY A 61 18.78 -3.31 -13.97
N PHE A 62 19.82 -2.64 -14.46
CA PHE A 62 20.79 -1.87 -13.66
C PHE A 62 20.70 -0.35 -13.88
N ASN A 63 19.70 0.12 -14.63
CA ASN A 63 19.43 1.54 -14.85
C ASN A 63 18.19 1.99 -14.08
N PHE A 64 18.39 2.47 -12.86
CA PHE A 64 17.31 2.89 -11.96
C PHE A 64 16.35 3.91 -12.60
N ASN A 65 16.88 4.91 -13.31
CA ASN A 65 16.06 5.97 -13.93
C ASN A 65 15.19 5.44 -15.06
N GLU A 66 15.71 4.53 -15.89
CA GLU A 66 14.96 3.92 -16.99
C GLU A 66 13.81 3.05 -16.47
N ILE A 67 14.04 2.30 -15.38
CA ILE A 67 13.00 1.50 -14.72
C ILE A 67 11.88 2.43 -14.23
N ILE A 68 12.23 3.49 -13.51
CA ILE A 68 11.27 4.49 -13.02
C ILE A 68 10.49 5.12 -14.19
N GLN A 69 11.17 5.58 -15.22
CA GLN A 69 10.55 6.22 -16.38
C GLN A 69 9.53 5.30 -17.06
N ASN A 70 9.85 4.00 -17.19
CA ASN A 70 8.93 3.03 -17.76
C ASN A 70 7.70 2.81 -16.86
N ILE A 71 7.86 2.73 -15.53
CA ILE A 71 6.72 2.63 -14.61
C ILE A 71 5.82 3.87 -14.71
N TYR A 72 6.39 5.08 -14.73
CA TYR A 72 5.60 6.31 -14.93
C TYR A 72 4.92 6.36 -16.29
N ARG A 73 5.59 5.93 -17.35
CA ARG A 73 4.99 5.84 -18.69
C ARG A 73 3.78 4.93 -18.68
N ILE A 74 3.90 3.73 -18.09
CA ILE A 74 2.79 2.80 -17.90
C ILE A 74 1.66 3.46 -17.09
N TYR A 75 1.99 4.11 -15.97
CA TYR A 75 1.00 4.83 -15.18
C TYR A 75 0.25 5.88 -16.02
N HIS A 76 0.96 6.74 -16.74
CA HIS A 76 0.36 7.81 -17.55
C HIS A 76 -0.51 7.29 -18.70
N MET A 77 -0.14 6.15 -19.31
CA MET A 77 -0.92 5.53 -20.37
C MET A 77 -2.24 4.93 -19.87
N ASN A 78 -2.32 4.54 -18.60
CA ASN A 78 -3.46 3.76 -18.09
C ASN A 78 -4.25 4.45 -16.95
N LYS A 79 -3.75 5.56 -16.39
CA LYS A 79 -4.41 6.26 -15.28
C LYS A 79 -5.81 6.75 -15.66
N GLY A 80 -6.75 6.58 -14.74
CA GLY A 80 -8.15 6.95 -14.90
C GLY A 80 -8.88 6.92 -13.56
N ARG A 81 -10.12 7.44 -13.51
CA ARG A 81 -10.90 7.59 -12.26
C ARG A 81 -11.13 6.28 -11.47
N LYS A 82 -11.00 5.12 -12.11
CA LYS A 82 -11.20 3.78 -11.50
C LYS A 82 -10.07 2.82 -11.90
N THR A 83 -8.88 3.37 -12.15
CA THR A 83 -7.70 2.55 -12.42
C THR A 83 -6.96 2.30 -11.12
N GLU A 84 -6.77 1.04 -10.80
CA GLU A 84 -5.92 0.59 -9.70
C GLU A 84 -4.61 0.07 -10.26
N PHE A 85 -3.53 0.29 -9.52
CA PHE A 85 -2.20 -0.20 -9.87
C PHE A 85 -1.68 -1.12 -8.79
N SER A 86 -1.00 -2.18 -9.22
CA SER A 86 -0.20 -3.01 -8.35
C SER A 86 1.13 -3.35 -8.98
N ILE A 87 2.14 -3.60 -8.15
CA ILE A 87 3.50 -3.91 -8.58
C ILE A 87 4.00 -5.15 -7.85
N ASN A 88 4.36 -6.20 -8.59
CA ASN A 88 5.09 -7.34 -8.05
C ASN A 88 6.60 -7.11 -8.19
N ILE A 89 7.30 -7.12 -7.05
CA ILE A 89 8.75 -6.85 -6.97
C ILE A 89 9.61 -8.11 -6.74
N THR A 90 9.01 -9.30 -6.83
CA THR A 90 9.68 -10.56 -6.46
C THR A 90 10.76 -10.96 -7.46
N GLY A 91 10.52 -10.68 -8.75
CA GLY A 91 11.46 -10.97 -9.83
C GLY A 91 12.39 -9.81 -10.13
N GLY A 92 13.43 -10.07 -10.93
CA GLY A 92 14.37 -9.06 -11.41
C GLY A 92 15.54 -8.84 -10.44
N THR A 93 16.20 -7.69 -10.57
CA THR A 93 17.31 -7.29 -9.70
C THR A 93 16.78 -6.53 -8.47
N ASN A 94 17.58 -6.47 -7.40
CA ASN A 94 17.27 -5.61 -6.25
C ASN A 94 17.11 -4.12 -6.65
N LEU A 95 17.81 -3.68 -7.70
CA LEU A 95 17.66 -2.31 -8.21
C LEU A 95 16.29 -2.10 -8.89
N MET A 96 15.79 -3.10 -9.61
CA MET A 96 14.43 -3.10 -10.15
C MET A 96 13.40 -3.05 -9.03
N ALA A 97 13.55 -3.90 -8.00
CA ALA A 97 12.68 -3.87 -6.83
C ALA A 97 12.70 -2.50 -6.13
N ALA A 98 13.88 -1.90 -5.91
CA ALA A 98 14.00 -0.57 -5.30
C ALA A 98 13.34 0.53 -6.14
N ALA A 99 13.54 0.53 -7.46
CA ALA A 99 12.91 1.49 -8.38
C ALA A 99 11.38 1.33 -8.40
N ALA A 100 10.92 0.08 -8.36
CA ALA A 100 9.52 -0.30 -8.35
C ALA A 100 8.83 0.12 -7.04
N CYS A 101 9.44 -0.14 -5.89
CA CYS A 101 8.97 0.36 -4.59
C CYS A 101 8.89 1.89 -4.55
N SER A 102 9.95 2.56 -5.03
CA SER A 102 10.00 4.02 -5.10
C SER A 102 8.91 4.58 -6.00
N SER A 103 8.62 3.93 -7.13
CA SER A 103 7.60 4.38 -8.07
C SER A 103 6.19 4.10 -7.56
N ALA A 104 5.96 2.93 -6.95
CA ALA A 104 4.67 2.55 -6.35
C ALA A 104 4.17 3.60 -5.37
N PHE A 105 5.08 4.12 -4.55
CA PHE A 105 4.83 5.22 -3.65
C PHE A 105 4.19 6.44 -4.35
N PHE A 106 4.76 6.90 -5.47
CA PHE A 106 4.28 8.09 -6.17
C PHE A 106 3.01 7.86 -7.00
N ILE A 107 2.82 6.65 -7.52
CA ILE A 107 1.64 6.34 -8.36
C ILE A 107 0.47 5.76 -7.56
N GLY A 108 0.64 5.58 -6.24
CA GLY A 108 -0.36 4.97 -5.36
C GLY A 108 -0.63 3.50 -5.68
N ALA A 109 0.38 2.75 -6.13
CA ALA A 109 0.23 1.34 -6.44
C ALA A 109 0.46 0.47 -5.21
N LYS A 110 -0.30 -0.62 -5.07
CA LYS A 110 0.00 -1.65 -4.07
C LYS A 110 1.26 -2.41 -4.44
N ILE A 111 2.10 -2.74 -3.47
CA ILE A 111 3.30 -3.55 -3.72
C ILE A 111 3.04 -4.98 -3.24
N TYR A 112 3.39 -5.96 -4.06
CA TYR A 112 3.32 -7.38 -3.76
C TYR A 112 4.70 -8.04 -3.84
N TYR A 113 4.96 -8.95 -2.90
CA TYR A 113 6.11 -9.83 -2.89
C TYR A 113 5.66 -11.26 -2.62
N VAL A 114 6.16 -12.23 -3.39
CA VAL A 114 5.86 -13.65 -3.17
C VAL A 114 6.95 -14.24 -2.30
N ASN A 115 6.61 -14.48 -1.03
CA ASN A 115 7.45 -15.19 -0.09
C ASN A 115 7.25 -16.70 -0.27
N TRP A 116 8.19 -17.34 -0.95
CA TRP A 116 8.06 -18.75 -1.30
C TRP A 116 8.15 -19.64 -0.06
N ASP A 117 7.06 -20.33 0.24
CA ASP A 117 6.98 -21.35 1.27
C ASP A 117 5.97 -22.42 0.84
N ASP A 118 6.45 -23.61 0.49
CA ASP A 118 5.60 -24.69 -0.04
C ASP A 118 4.58 -25.21 0.99
N ASN A 119 4.70 -24.86 2.26
CA ASN A 119 3.74 -25.21 3.30
C ASN A 119 2.58 -24.22 3.43
N LYS A 120 2.63 -23.10 2.70
CA LYS A 120 1.63 -22.03 2.75
C LYS A 120 0.74 -22.04 1.52
N SER A 121 -0.52 -21.67 1.70
CA SER A 121 -1.42 -21.40 0.57
C SER A 121 -0.89 -20.25 -0.28
N LEU A 122 -1.36 -20.17 -1.54
CA LEU A 122 -0.93 -19.13 -2.47
C LEU A 122 -1.21 -17.70 -1.94
N SER A 123 -2.34 -17.51 -1.26
CA SER A 123 -2.69 -16.23 -0.63
C SER A 123 -1.78 -15.88 0.55
N GLU A 124 -1.28 -16.87 1.29
CA GLU A 124 -0.35 -16.65 2.41
C GLU A 124 1.09 -16.41 1.92
N GLN A 125 1.44 -16.91 0.73
CA GLN A 125 2.71 -16.61 0.08
C GLN A 125 2.75 -15.20 -0.50
N LEU A 126 1.59 -14.61 -0.84
CA LEU A 126 1.49 -13.25 -1.37
C LEU A 126 1.50 -12.25 -0.21
N VAL A 127 2.61 -11.53 -0.06
CA VAL A 127 2.76 -10.47 0.93
C VAL A 127 2.45 -9.13 0.27
N GLU A 128 1.40 -8.44 0.74
CA GLU A 128 1.21 -7.02 0.44
C GLU A 128 2.19 -6.20 1.28
N ILE A 129 3.12 -5.51 0.63
CA ILE A 129 4.04 -4.62 1.30
C ILE A 129 3.31 -3.30 1.53
N PRO A 130 3.23 -2.80 2.77
CA PRO A 130 2.57 -1.53 3.05
C PRO A 130 3.29 -0.42 2.30
N THR A 131 2.61 0.18 1.33
CA THR A 131 3.08 1.41 0.70
C THR A 131 2.80 2.57 1.63
N PRO A 132 3.83 3.27 2.13
CA PRO A 132 3.59 4.48 2.88
C PRO A 132 2.86 5.46 1.97
N HIS A 133 1.77 6.04 2.44
CA HIS A 133 1.24 7.26 1.84
C HIS A 133 2.05 8.38 2.47
N THR A 134 2.79 9.25 1.76
CA THR A 134 3.38 10.39 2.50
C THR A 134 2.23 11.26 2.94
N PRO A 135 1.92 11.31 4.24
CA PRO A 135 0.87 12.18 4.72
C PRO A 135 1.37 13.60 4.48
N ASN A 136 0.51 14.48 3.98
CA ASN A 136 0.89 15.87 3.84
C ASN A 136 0.86 16.54 5.23
N LEU A 137 1.91 16.31 6.02
CA LEU A 137 2.03 16.82 7.38
C LEU A 137 1.97 18.35 7.45
N ASP A 138 2.42 19.04 6.40
CA ASP A 138 2.34 20.50 6.30
C ASP A 138 0.90 20.99 6.11
N SER A 139 0.06 20.17 5.48
CA SER A 139 -1.38 20.47 5.35
C SER A 139 -2.17 20.21 6.64
N LEU A 140 -1.61 19.45 7.59
CA LEU A 140 -2.25 19.19 8.87
C LEU A 140 -2.16 20.43 9.76
N LYS A 141 -3.34 20.97 10.12
CA LYS A 141 -3.43 22.04 11.12
C LYS A 141 -2.78 21.60 12.44
N PRO A 142 -2.16 22.51 13.23
CA PRO A 142 -1.52 22.18 14.51
C PRO A 142 -2.40 21.32 15.42
N PHE A 143 -3.66 21.71 15.60
CA PHE A 143 -4.60 20.93 16.42
C PHE A 143 -4.87 19.50 15.89
N THR A 144 -4.77 19.28 14.58
CA THR A 144 -4.89 17.92 14.02
C THR A 144 -3.69 17.06 14.40
N LYS A 145 -2.50 17.66 14.46
CA LYS A 145 -1.27 17.01 14.95
C LYS A 145 -1.38 16.71 16.44
N ASP A 146 -1.93 17.63 17.24
CA ASP A 146 -2.18 17.40 18.68
C ASP A 146 -3.15 16.23 18.91
N VAL A 147 -4.21 16.15 18.11
CA VAL A 147 -5.12 14.99 18.16
C VAL A 147 -4.38 13.70 17.82
N LEU A 148 -3.51 13.68 16.80
CA LEU A 148 -2.72 12.51 16.45
C LEU A 148 -1.75 12.09 17.57
N LYS A 149 -1.06 13.05 18.22
CA LYS A 149 -0.20 12.81 19.39
C LYS A 149 -0.99 12.16 20.53
N PHE A 150 -2.15 12.71 20.86
CA PHE A 150 -3.02 12.17 21.90
C PHE A 150 -3.46 10.73 21.59
N ILE A 151 -3.85 10.44 20.35
CA ILE A 151 -4.22 9.07 19.94
C ILE A 151 -3.04 8.12 20.15
N TYR A 152 -1.81 8.54 19.84
CA TYR A 152 -0.60 7.74 20.03
C TYR A 152 -0.29 7.47 21.50
N GLU A 153 -0.37 8.48 22.36
CA GLU A 153 -0.15 8.32 23.80
C GLU A 153 -1.15 7.34 24.42
N GLU A 154 -2.44 7.49 24.10
CA GLU A 154 -3.50 6.60 24.59
C GLU A 154 -3.35 5.18 24.04
N ASP A 155 -2.97 5.01 22.78
CA ASP A 155 -2.72 3.71 22.18
C ASP A 155 -1.53 3.00 22.86
N CYS A 156 -0.43 3.72 23.14
CA CYS A 156 0.70 3.19 23.92
C CYS A 156 0.31 2.76 25.33
N ASN A 157 -0.72 3.38 25.92
CA ASN A 157 -1.26 3.02 27.23
C ASN A 157 -2.28 1.87 27.16
N GLY A 158 -2.63 1.38 25.96
CA GLY A 158 -3.65 0.36 25.76
C GLY A 158 -5.08 0.87 25.96
N SER A 159 -5.29 2.18 25.92
CA SER A 159 -6.61 2.80 26.08
C SER A 159 -7.45 2.67 24.82
N ILE A 160 -8.77 2.58 25.01
CA ILE A 160 -9.72 2.67 23.90
C ILE A 160 -9.91 4.14 23.50
N ILE A 161 -9.52 4.46 22.26
CA ILE A 161 -9.67 5.81 21.72
C ILE A 161 -10.98 5.94 20.95
N THR A 162 -11.78 6.95 21.32
CA THR A 162 -12.99 7.34 20.58
C THR A 162 -13.05 8.85 20.38
N ASN A 163 -13.94 9.31 19.50
CA ASN A 163 -14.25 10.74 19.39
C ASN A 163 -14.65 11.38 20.74
N SER A 164 -15.29 10.62 21.64
CA SER A 164 -15.65 11.11 22.98
C SER A 164 -14.42 11.29 23.86
N THR A 165 -13.49 10.34 23.82
CA THR A 165 -12.22 10.39 24.57
C THR A 165 -11.44 11.64 24.19
N ILE A 166 -11.27 11.89 22.88
CA ILE A 166 -10.57 13.07 22.36
C ILE A 166 -11.33 14.36 22.71
N SER A 167 -12.66 14.35 22.58
CA SER A 167 -13.52 15.50 22.89
C SER A 167 -13.40 15.93 24.36
N ASN A 168 -13.39 14.96 25.27
CA ASN A 168 -13.22 15.19 26.70
C ASN A 168 -11.83 15.73 27.04
N HIS A 169 -10.77 15.16 26.44
CA HIS A 169 -9.39 15.60 26.67
C HIS A 169 -9.16 17.05 26.24
N PHE A 170 -9.59 17.42 25.03
CA PHE A 170 -9.35 18.76 24.48
C PHE A 170 -10.45 19.78 24.83
N GLY A 171 -11.50 19.39 25.55
CA GLY A 171 -12.64 20.26 25.87
C GLY A 171 -13.36 20.81 24.62
N ARG A 172 -13.36 20.06 23.51
CA ARG A 172 -13.97 20.49 22.23
C ARG A 172 -15.16 19.64 21.87
N VAL A 173 -16.13 20.25 21.19
CA VAL A 173 -17.33 19.54 20.71
C VAL A 173 -16.98 18.43 19.72
N LYS A 174 -17.70 17.30 19.79
CA LYS A 174 -17.48 16.11 18.96
C LYS A 174 -17.49 16.39 17.46
N GLN A 175 -18.25 17.37 17.00
CA GLN A 175 -18.30 17.76 15.59
C GLN A 175 -16.97 18.37 15.11
N ASN A 176 -16.29 19.13 15.97
CA ASN A 176 -14.96 19.65 15.68
C ASN A 176 -13.93 18.51 15.63
N ILE A 177 -13.96 17.60 16.61
CA ILE A 177 -13.09 16.42 16.62
C ILE A 177 -13.29 15.54 15.38
N SER A 178 -14.54 15.32 14.98
CA SER A 178 -14.87 14.51 13.80
C SER A 178 -14.23 15.04 12.52
N TYR A 179 -14.10 16.36 12.38
CA TYR A 179 -13.38 16.96 11.25
C TYR A 179 -11.90 16.57 11.24
N HIS A 180 -11.23 16.63 12.40
CA HIS A 180 -9.80 16.29 12.53
C HIS A 180 -9.56 14.78 12.36
N VAL A 181 -10.41 13.95 12.94
CA VAL A 181 -10.35 12.48 12.77
C VAL A 181 -10.58 12.10 11.31
N LYS A 182 -11.51 12.74 10.61
CA LYS A 182 -11.69 12.54 9.17
C LYS A 182 -10.42 12.89 8.40
N ARG A 183 -9.78 14.02 8.69
CA ARG A 183 -8.52 14.42 8.05
C ARG A 183 -7.41 13.39 8.29
N LEU A 184 -7.22 12.93 9.52
CA LEU A 184 -6.21 11.91 9.84
C LEU A 184 -6.48 10.59 9.10
N LYS A 185 -7.76 10.20 8.97
CA LYS A 185 -8.17 9.02 8.19
C LYS A 185 -7.91 9.21 6.69
N ASP A 186 -8.24 10.38 6.14
CA ASP A 186 -8.03 10.69 4.72
C ASP A 186 -6.53 10.67 4.36
N GLU A 187 -5.65 11.04 5.31
CA GLU A 187 -4.18 10.94 5.19
C GLU A 187 -3.62 9.54 5.53
N GLY A 188 -4.48 8.55 5.80
CA GLY A 188 -4.05 7.17 6.09
C GLY A 188 -3.36 6.97 7.45
N LEU A 189 -3.46 7.92 8.37
CA LEU A 189 -2.77 7.87 9.68
C LEU A 189 -3.56 7.07 10.72
N ILE A 190 -4.89 6.98 10.57
CA ILE A 190 -5.75 6.21 11.46
C ILE A 190 -6.80 5.43 10.68
N THR A 191 -7.27 4.33 11.25
CA THR A 191 -8.49 3.63 10.86
C THR A 191 -9.59 3.87 11.89
N ALA A 192 -10.83 3.63 11.48
CA ALA A 192 -12.00 3.77 12.34
C ALA A 192 -12.87 2.53 12.20
N GLU A 193 -13.06 1.81 13.31
CA GLU A 193 -13.81 0.55 13.35
C GLU A 193 -15.04 0.70 14.24
N ARG A 194 -16.15 0.06 13.86
CA ARG A 194 -17.36 0.07 14.66
C ARG A 194 -17.30 -1.04 15.70
N GLY A 195 -17.77 -0.71 16.90
CA GLY A 195 -17.74 -1.63 18.02
C GLY A 195 -16.49 -1.40 18.87
N VAL A 196 -16.72 -1.28 20.17
CA VAL A 196 -15.68 -1.25 21.19
C VAL A 196 -15.95 -2.42 22.14
N ILE A 197 -14.91 -3.17 22.52
CA ILE A 197 -15.03 -4.18 23.57
C ILE A 197 -14.64 -3.52 24.89
N GLU A 198 -15.60 -3.37 25.80
CA GLU A 198 -15.39 -2.84 27.14
C GLU A 198 -15.99 -3.85 28.13
N ASP A 199 -15.19 -4.33 29.08
CA ASP A 199 -15.57 -5.37 30.06
C ASP A 199 -16.25 -6.61 29.45
N GLY A 200 -15.75 -7.07 28.29
CA GLY A 200 -16.28 -8.23 27.57
C GLY A 200 -17.62 -7.99 26.86
N LYS A 201 -18.13 -6.76 26.84
CA LYS A 201 -19.34 -6.37 26.10
C LYS A 201 -18.97 -5.58 24.85
N VAL A 202 -19.65 -5.87 23.74
CA VAL A 202 -19.48 -5.14 22.49
C VAL A 202 -20.43 -3.94 22.45
N LEU A 203 -19.87 -2.73 22.49
CA LEU A 203 -20.57 -1.47 22.34
C LEU A 203 -20.59 -1.04 20.87
N ASN A 204 -21.56 -1.59 20.11
CA ASN A 204 -21.71 -1.36 18.66
C ASN A 204 -22.01 0.10 18.27
N ASN A 205 -22.43 0.93 19.23
CA ASN A 205 -22.71 2.35 19.04
C ASN A 205 -21.46 3.23 19.07
N LEU A 206 -20.30 2.68 19.47
CA LEU A 206 -19.04 3.40 19.51
C LEU A 206 -18.18 3.08 18.30
N VAL A 207 -17.30 4.03 17.98
CA VAL A 207 -16.29 3.90 16.92
C VAL A 207 -14.93 3.99 17.60
N SER A 208 -14.16 2.91 17.54
CA SER A 208 -12.75 2.88 17.95
C SER A 208 -11.89 3.52 16.85
N LEU A 209 -10.88 4.27 17.27
CA LEU A 209 -9.90 4.88 16.40
C LEU A 209 -8.55 4.18 16.66
N ASN A 210 -7.96 3.60 15.62
CA ASN A 210 -6.70 2.87 15.73
C ASN A 210 -5.64 3.53 14.85
N LEU A 211 -4.39 3.60 15.32
CA LEU A 211 -3.29 4.04 14.48
C LEU A 211 -2.95 2.98 13.43
N THR A 212 -2.68 3.44 12.21
CA THR A 212 -1.95 2.62 11.23
C THR A 212 -0.46 2.56 11.62
N ASP A 213 0.30 1.63 11.03
CA ASP A 213 1.76 1.57 11.23
C ASP A 213 2.43 2.90 10.87
N GLN A 214 1.94 3.53 9.80
CA GLN A 214 2.38 4.85 9.38
C GLN A 214 1.97 5.94 10.39
N GLY A 215 0.74 5.87 10.90
CA GLY A 215 0.26 6.74 11.97
C GLY A 215 1.15 6.72 13.20
N ARG A 216 1.52 5.52 13.67
CA ARG A 216 2.45 5.32 14.80
C ARG A 216 3.80 5.96 14.53
N LEU A 217 4.38 5.67 13.37
CA LEU A 217 5.69 6.20 13.00
C LEU A 217 5.69 7.73 13.00
N ILE A 218 4.71 8.34 12.34
CA ILE A 218 4.59 9.80 12.23
C ILE A 218 4.31 10.44 13.58
N ALA A 219 3.38 9.89 14.36
CA ALA A 219 3.06 10.39 15.68
C ALA A 219 4.27 10.34 16.62
N SER A 220 5.09 9.28 16.52
CA SER A 220 6.32 9.15 17.30
C SER A 220 7.31 10.29 16.99
N TRP A 221 7.40 10.75 15.74
CA TRP A 221 8.30 11.84 15.34
C TRP A 221 7.82 13.20 15.86
N LEU A 222 6.51 13.44 15.84
CA LEU A 222 5.93 14.67 16.34
C LEU A 222 6.22 14.88 17.84
N ASN A 223 6.49 13.83 18.61
CA ASN A 223 6.84 13.92 20.03
C ASN A 223 8.29 14.38 20.30
N TYR A 224 9.11 14.52 19.25
CA TYR A 224 10.47 15.06 19.34
C TYR A 224 10.58 16.53 18.87
N ASP A 225 9.49 17.11 18.36
CA ASP A 225 9.34 18.55 18.06
C ASP A 225 8.65 19.30 19.21
#